data_AF-A0A7K3L537-F1
#
_entry.id   AF-A0A7K3L537-F1
#
_cell.length_a   1.000
_cell.length_b   1.000
_cell.length_c   1.000
_cell.angle_alpha   90.00
_cell.angle_beta   90.00
_cell.angle_gamma   90.00
#
_symmetry.space_group_name_H-M   'P 1'
#
loop_
_entity.id
_entity.type
_entity.pdbx_description
1 polymer ?
#
loop_
_entity_poly.entity_id
_entity_poly.type
_entity_poly.pdbx_seq_one_letter_code
_entity_poly.pdbx_strand_id
1 'polypeptide(L)'
;EDGGGAGRGAREVFVGEHGARPARGGWGPAAHATRKIPERTSSLRRLQGYVDALYEEIVDPAKPIRRISLGFGNLVDEDLATYDLFTDWEAEGRERKMQEAVLAVKDKFGKNALLKGTSFQEKATARERNTMVGGHRGGSVAIAEDPGRL
;
A
#
# COMPACT_ATOMS: atom_id res chain seq x y z
N GLU A 1 4.58 42.96 21.02
CA GLU A 1 3.11 43.11 20.95
C GLU A 1 2.63 42.47 19.64
N ASP A 2 2.78 41.15 19.43
CA ASP A 2 2.18 39.98 20.12
C ASP A 2 0.70 39.75 19.82
N GLY A 3 0.42 38.55 19.28
CA GLY A 3 -0.86 37.85 19.40
C GLY A 3 -1.74 37.89 18.14
N GLY A 4 -2.13 36.78 17.52
CA GLY A 4 -2.01 35.39 17.93
C GLY A 4 -2.46 34.48 16.78
N GLY A 5 -1.66 33.45 16.51
CA GLY A 5 -2.05 32.36 15.62
C GLY A 5 -3.15 31.54 16.27
N ALA A 6 -4.32 31.51 15.63
CA ALA A 6 -5.41 30.61 16.01
C ALA A 6 -5.00 29.16 15.75
N GLY A 7 -4.49 28.49 16.80
CA GLY A 7 -4.27 27.06 16.82
C GLY A 7 -5.60 26.33 16.57
N ARG A 8 -5.71 25.66 15.42
CA ARG A 8 -6.82 24.75 15.13
C ARG A 8 -6.72 23.57 16.10
N GLY A 9 -7.67 23.50 17.03
CA GLY A 9 -7.68 22.60 18.17
C GLY A 9 -7.40 21.14 17.80
N ALA A 10 -6.50 20.53 18.57
CA ALA A 10 -6.31 19.08 18.60
C ALA A 10 -7.66 18.43 18.90
N ARG A 11 -8.17 17.64 17.96
CA ARG A 11 -9.43 16.92 18.13
C ARG A 11 -9.19 15.83 19.18
N GLU A 12 -9.96 15.83 20.26
CA GLU A 12 -9.92 14.75 21.24
C GLU A 12 -10.24 13.42 20.54
N VAL A 13 -9.38 12.43 20.74
CA VAL A 13 -9.50 11.09 20.15
C VAL A 13 -9.85 10.12 21.26
N PHE A 14 -11.01 9.47 21.15
CA PHE A 14 -11.40 8.34 21.98
C PHE A 14 -10.77 7.07 21.44
N VAL A 15 -9.89 6.44 22.21
CA VAL A 15 -9.31 5.12 21.87
C VAL A 15 -10.13 4.04 22.55
N GLY A 16 -10.86 3.23 21.78
CA GLY A 16 -11.58 2.05 22.27
C GLY A 16 -10.94 0.75 21.78
N GLU A 17 -11.54 -0.39 22.13
CA GLU A 17 -11.08 -1.73 21.67
C GLU A 17 -10.97 -1.85 20.14
N HIS A 18 -11.81 -1.12 19.39
CA HIS A 18 -11.79 -1.10 17.93
C HIS A 18 -10.94 0.04 17.33
N GLY A 19 -10.07 0.64 18.15
CA GLY A 19 -9.14 1.70 17.76
C GLY A 19 -9.60 3.12 18.08
N ALA A 20 -8.82 4.08 17.59
CA ALA A 20 -9.04 5.51 17.77
C ALA A 20 -10.22 6.03 16.93
N ARG A 21 -11.23 6.62 17.58
CA ARG A 21 -12.33 7.41 16.99
C ARG A 21 -12.28 8.86 17.51
N PRO A 22 -12.76 9.87 16.78
CA PRO A 22 -12.83 11.25 17.27
C PRO A 22 -13.90 11.29 18.36
N ALA A 23 -13.64 11.99 19.46
CA ALA A 23 -14.57 12.11 20.58
C ALA A 23 -15.87 12.85 20.18
N ARG A 24 -15.79 13.76 19.19
CA ARG A 24 -16.93 14.39 18.52
C ARG A 24 -16.62 14.71 17.05
N GLY A 25 -17.64 14.62 16.20
CA GLY A 25 -17.55 14.93 14.78
C GLY A 25 -16.95 13.80 13.94
N GLY A 26 -17.37 13.71 12.68
CA GLY A 26 -16.84 12.72 11.74
C GLY A 26 -15.34 12.93 11.48
N TRP A 27 -14.71 11.88 10.97
CA TRP A 27 -13.43 12.02 10.28
C TRP A 27 -13.63 13.04 9.18
N GLY A 28 -12.78 14.06 9.11
CA GLY A 28 -12.90 15.11 8.11
C GLY A 28 -12.91 14.58 6.67
N PRO A 29 -12.99 15.46 5.67
CA PRO A 29 -13.02 15.04 4.27
C PRO A 29 -11.83 14.12 3.94
N ALA A 30 -12.08 13.10 3.14
CA ALA A 30 -11.04 12.19 2.66
C ALA A 30 -10.14 12.92 1.65
N ALA A 31 -8.83 12.65 1.72
CA ALA A 31 -7.90 13.05 0.67
C ALA A 31 -8.08 12.11 -0.53
N HIS A 32 -8.31 12.69 -1.70
CA HIS A 32 -8.41 11.97 -2.97
C HIS A 32 -7.77 12.80 -4.07
N ALA A 33 -7.03 12.13 -4.96
CA ALA A 33 -6.50 12.76 -6.15
C ALA A 33 -6.26 11.72 -7.24
N THR A 34 -6.13 12.21 -8.47
CA THR A 34 -5.78 11.40 -9.63
C THR A 34 -4.77 12.18 -10.45
N ARG A 35 -3.70 11.51 -10.88
CA ARG A 35 -2.64 12.11 -11.69
C ARG A 35 -2.44 11.27 -12.94
N LYS A 36 -2.36 11.95 -14.09
CA LYS A 36 -1.91 11.32 -15.32
C LYS A 36 -0.39 11.22 -15.28
N ILE A 37 0.12 10.00 -15.40
CA ILE A 37 1.56 9.76 -15.54
C ILE A 37 1.94 10.10 -16.99
N PRO A 38 3.04 10.84 -17.23
CA PRO A 38 3.43 11.28 -18.56
C PRO A 38 3.90 10.13 -19.47
N GLU A 39 4.38 9.05 -18.87
CA GLU A 39 4.93 7.87 -19.53
C GLU A 39 4.06 6.63 -19.30
N ARG A 40 4.15 5.66 -20.22
CA ARG A 40 3.61 4.31 -20.01
C ARG A 40 4.71 3.46 -19.38
N THR A 41 4.51 2.99 -18.15
CA THR A 41 5.55 2.23 -17.44
C THR A 41 4.95 1.10 -16.61
N SER A 42 5.63 -0.04 -16.58
CA SER A 42 5.40 -1.17 -15.68
C SER A 42 6.39 -1.22 -14.51
N SER A 43 7.40 -0.32 -14.47
CA SER A 43 8.41 -0.30 -13.41
C SER A 43 7.77 0.06 -12.08
N LEU A 44 7.93 -0.83 -11.09
CA LEU A 44 7.42 -0.62 -9.74
C LEU A 44 8.10 0.59 -9.10
N ARG A 45 9.40 0.77 -9.35
CA ARG A 45 10.17 1.91 -8.84
C ARG A 45 9.59 3.24 -9.29
N ARG A 46 9.31 3.40 -10.59
CA ARG A 46 8.74 4.64 -11.14
C ARG A 46 7.33 4.87 -10.61
N LEU A 47 6.48 3.84 -10.65
CA LEU A 47 5.10 3.93 -10.15
C LEU A 47 5.06 4.31 -8.67
N GLN A 48 5.94 3.73 -7.85
CA GLN A 48 6.03 4.04 -6.44
C GLN A 48 6.44 5.50 -6.21
N GLY A 49 7.43 6.01 -6.96
CA GLY A 49 7.81 7.43 -6.90
C GLY A 49 6.66 8.39 -7.22
N TYR A 50 5.84 8.09 -8.25
CA TYR A 50 4.66 8.91 -8.56
C TYR A 50 3.59 8.86 -7.47
N VAL A 51 3.38 7.70 -6.86
CA VAL A 51 2.42 7.53 -5.76
C VAL A 51 2.89 8.27 -4.50
N ASP A 52 4.18 8.17 -4.16
CA ASP A 52 4.77 8.83 -3.00
C ASP A 52 4.67 10.35 -3.15
N ALA A 53 5.01 10.89 -4.33
CA ALA A 53 4.87 12.32 -4.62
C ALA A 53 3.40 12.81 -4.52
N LEU A 54 2.45 12.01 -5.01
CA LEU A 54 1.03 12.35 -4.89
C LEU A 54 0.54 12.28 -3.45
N TYR A 55 1.04 11.31 -2.68
CA TYR A 55 0.70 11.14 -1.27
C TYR A 55 1.17 12.35 -0.45
N GLU A 56 2.41 12.78 -0.62
CA GLU A 56 2.97 13.94 0.10
C GLU A 56 2.23 15.25 -0.20
N GLU A 57 1.71 15.40 -1.42
CA GLU A 57 0.96 16.60 -1.83
C GLU A 57 -0.42 16.69 -1.17
N ILE A 58 -1.14 15.56 -1.04
CA ILE A 58 -2.58 15.57 -0.70
C ILE A 58 -2.87 15.12 0.73
N VAL A 59 -1.94 14.38 1.35
CA VAL A 59 -2.17 13.75 2.66
C VAL A 59 -1.65 14.66 3.77
N ASP A 60 -2.53 14.96 4.72
CA ASP A 60 -2.18 15.69 5.93
C ASP A 60 -1.52 14.73 6.96
N PRO A 61 -0.23 14.93 7.30
CA PRO A 61 0.50 14.03 8.19
C PRO A 61 -0.04 14.07 9.64
N ALA A 62 -0.80 15.10 10.02
CA ALA A 62 -1.41 15.19 11.35
C ALA A 62 -2.66 14.30 11.49
N LYS A 63 -3.15 13.70 10.41
CA LYS A 63 -4.37 12.87 10.41
C LYS A 63 -4.02 11.39 10.33
N PRO A 64 -4.58 10.53 11.19
CA PRO A 64 -4.34 9.10 11.10
C PRO A 64 -5.07 8.50 9.90
N ILE A 65 -4.39 7.57 9.23
CA ILE A 65 -4.87 6.93 8.00
C ILE A 65 -5.44 5.57 8.34
N ARG A 66 -6.61 5.25 7.77
CA ARG A 66 -7.32 3.99 8.02
C ARG A 66 -7.47 3.11 6.80
N ARG A 67 -7.56 3.73 5.62
CA ARG A 67 -7.70 3.04 4.34
C ARG A 67 -6.99 3.85 3.28
N ILE A 68 -6.19 3.15 2.48
CA ILE A 68 -5.59 3.67 1.25
C ILE A 68 -6.19 2.84 0.12
N SER A 69 -6.54 3.50 -1.00
CA SER A 69 -7.02 2.83 -2.20
C SER A 69 -6.31 3.43 -3.39
N LEU A 70 -5.62 2.58 -4.15
CA LEU A 70 -4.86 2.94 -5.34
C LEU A 70 -5.49 2.24 -6.54
N GLY A 71 -5.61 2.95 -7.65
CA GLY A 71 -6.13 2.42 -8.90
C GLY A 71 -5.34 2.97 -10.07
N PHE A 72 -4.98 2.09 -11.01
CA PHE A 72 -4.32 2.46 -12.26
C PHE A 72 -5.33 2.29 -13.40
N GLY A 73 -5.59 3.37 -14.13
CA GLY A 73 -6.50 3.38 -15.29
C GLY A 73 -5.73 3.41 -16.61
N ASN A 74 -6.45 3.18 -17.72
CA ASN A 74 -5.89 3.22 -19.08
C ASN A 74 -4.67 2.31 -19.27
N LEU A 75 -4.78 1.08 -18.77
CA LEU A 75 -3.75 0.05 -18.91
C LEU A 75 -3.63 -0.37 -20.38
N VAL A 76 -2.40 -0.58 -20.80
CA VAL A 76 -2.02 -1.05 -22.13
C VAL A 76 -1.03 -2.21 -21.98
N ASP A 77 -0.79 -2.96 -23.05
CA ASP A 77 0.21 -4.02 -23.05
C ASP A 77 1.60 -3.47 -22.69
N GLU A 78 2.38 -4.28 -21.96
CA GLU A 78 3.71 -3.91 -21.49
C GLU A 78 4.67 -3.58 -22.65
N ASP A 79 4.48 -4.21 -23.81
CA ASP A 79 5.27 -3.95 -25.02
C ASP A 79 5.11 -2.51 -25.55
N LEU A 80 4.11 -1.77 -25.07
CA LEU A 80 3.87 -0.35 -25.38
C LEU A 80 4.45 0.59 -24.31
N ALA A 81 5.31 0.09 -23.42
CA ALA A 81 6.05 0.89 -22.48
C ALA A 81 6.88 1.97 -23.19
N THR A 82 6.91 3.16 -22.60
CA THR A 82 7.68 4.29 -23.12
C THR A 82 9.11 4.18 -22.62
N TYR A 83 10.06 4.09 -23.54
CA TYR A 83 11.49 4.07 -23.23
C TYR A 83 12.17 5.34 -23.73
N ASP A 84 13.07 5.88 -22.93
CA ASP A 84 13.94 7.01 -23.29
C ASP A 84 15.35 6.52 -23.69
N LEU A 85 16.11 7.34 -24.41
CA LEU A 85 17.49 7.06 -24.83
C LEU A 85 18.42 6.75 -23.65
N PHE A 86 18.13 7.31 -22.48
CA PHE A 86 18.89 7.12 -21.25
C PHE A 86 18.36 5.99 -20.36
N THR A 87 17.44 5.16 -20.88
CA THR A 87 16.92 4.02 -20.12
C THR A 87 18.01 2.98 -19.90
N ASP A 88 18.25 2.63 -18.64
CA ASP A 88 19.10 1.49 -18.28
C ASP A 88 18.33 0.18 -18.51
N TRP A 89 18.50 -0.39 -19.70
CA TRP A 89 17.87 -1.64 -20.11
C TRP A 89 18.22 -2.82 -19.20
N GLU A 90 19.41 -2.83 -18.62
CA GLU A 90 19.84 -3.91 -17.75
C GLU A 90 19.13 -3.82 -16.40
N ALA A 91 19.03 -2.62 -15.83
CA ALA A 91 18.28 -2.38 -14.60
C ALA A 91 16.78 -2.69 -14.76
N GLU A 92 16.15 -2.24 -15.84
CA GLU A 92 14.74 -2.53 -16.14
C GLU A 92 14.50 -4.04 -16.33
N GLY A 93 15.38 -4.72 -17.09
CA GLY A 93 15.28 -6.16 -17.30
C GLY A 93 15.47 -6.97 -16.00
N ARG A 94 16.36 -6.54 -15.11
CA ARG A 94 16.53 -7.14 -13.78
C ARG A 94 15.30 -6.93 -12.89
N GLU A 95 14.73 -5.72 -12.90
CA GLU A 95 13.52 -5.42 -12.15
C GLU A 95 12.35 -6.28 -12.64
N ARG A 96 12.13 -6.35 -13.94
CA ARG A 96 11.07 -7.19 -14.55
C ARG A 96 11.21 -8.66 -14.15
N LYS A 97 12.40 -9.25 -14.29
CA LYS A 97 12.67 -10.64 -13.89
C LYS A 97 12.40 -10.88 -12.41
N MET A 98 12.72 -9.91 -11.56
CA MET A 98 12.43 -10.00 -10.12
C MET A 98 10.92 -10.02 -9.85
N GLN A 99 10.16 -9.14 -10.52
CA GLN A 99 8.71 -9.10 -10.38
C GLN A 99 8.06 -10.40 -10.88
N GLU A 100 8.49 -10.90 -12.05
CA GLU A 100 8.05 -12.19 -12.60
C GLU A 100 8.36 -13.36 -11.67
N ALA A 101 9.56 -13.40 -11.09
CA ALA A 101 9.94 -14.44 -10.13
C ALA A 101 9.05 -14.40 -8.87
N VAL A 102 8.77 -13.21 -8.34
CA VAL A 102 7.86 -13.04 -7.19
C VAL A 102 6.45 -13.55 -7.51
N LEU A 103 5.94 -13.25 -8.71
CA LEU A 103 4.63 -13.73 -9.15
C LEU A 103 4.62 -15.25 -9.32
N ALA A 104 5.64 -15.81 -9.97
CA ALA A 104 5.77 -17.26 -10.18
C ALA A 104 5.85 -18.04 -8.86
N VAL A 105 6.55 -17.51 -7.85
CA VAL A 105 6.59 -18.12 -6.51
C VAL A 105 5.21 -18.08 -5.85
N LYS A 106 4.50 -16.95 -5.94
CA LYS A 106 3.16 -16.83 -5.34
C LYS A 106 2.11 -17.71 -6.03
N ASP A 107 2.24 -17.89 -7.33
CA ASP A 107 1.36 -18.78 -8.11
C ASP A 107 1.57 -20.24 -7.71
N LYS A 108 2.84 -20.67 -7.58
CA LYS A 108 3.19 -22.05 -7.22
C LYS A 108 2.95 -22.41 -5.76
N PHE A 109 3.28 -21.51 -4.84
CA PHE A 109 3.32 -21.79 -3.39
C PHE A 109 2.24 -21.05 -2.59
N GLY A 110 1.42 -20.24 -3.24
CA GLY A 110 0.32 -19.50 -2.64
C GLY A 110 0.70 -18.09 -2.16
N LYS A 111 -0.32 -17.31 -1.78
CA LYS A 111 -0.23 -15.87 -1.48
C LYS A 111 0.69 -15.53 -0.30
N ASN A 112 0.88 -16.47 0.63
CA ASN A 112 1.76 -16.32 1.80
C ASN A 112 3.19 -16.82 1.58
N ALA A 113 3.54 -17.32 0.39
CA ALA A 113 4.87 -17.83 0.09
C ALA A 113 5.96 -16.75 0.11
N LEU A 114 5.60 -15.52 -0.27
CA LEU A 114 6.51 -14.38 -0.24
C LEU A 114 5.76 -13.11 0.16
N LEU A 115 6.16 -12.53 1.30
CA LEU A 115 5.56 -11.34 1.89
C LEU A 115 6.64 -10.28 2.17
N LYS A 116 6.23 -9.01 2.19
CA LYS A 116 7.11 -7.93 2.67
C LYS A 116 7.33 -8.08 4.17
N GLY A 117 8.51 -7.69 4.67
CA GLY A 117 8.83 -7.73 6.10
C GLY A 117 7.83 -6.97 6.98
N THR A 118 7.25 -5.88 6.46
CA THR A 118 6.19 -5.12 7.12
C THR A 118 4.92 -5.94 7.41
N SER A 119 4.68 -7.01 6.66
CA SER A 119 3.56 -7.93 6.86
C SER A 119 3.74 -8.88 8.05
N PHE A 120 4.90 -8.88 8.73
CA PHE A 120 5.18 -9.66 9.93
C PHE A 120 5.11 -8.86 11.22
N GLN A 121 4.74 -7.57 11.15
CA GLN A 121 4.49 -6.77 12.35
C GLN A 121 3.27 -7.31 13.10
N GLU A 122 3.23 -7.17 14.43
CA GLU A 122 2.19 -7.71 15.31
C GLU A 122 0.76 -7.32 14.88
N LYS A 123 0.59 -6.09 14.36
CA LYS A 123 -0.71 -5.57 13.91
C LYS A 123 -0.98 -5.76 12.42
N ALA A 124 -0.11 -6.45 11.70
CA ALA A 124 -0.26 -6.67 10.27
C ALA A 124 -1.23 -7.83 9.99
N THR A 125 -2.31 -7.56 9.27
CA THR A 125 -3.34 -8.57 8.97
C THR A 125 -3.15 -9.25 7.61
N ALA A 126 -2.03 -9.01 6.92
CA ALA A 126 -1.81 -9.48 5.55
C ALA A 126 -1.81 -11.01 5.44
N ARG A 127 -1.16 -11.70 6.38
CA ARG A 127 -1.08 -13.18 6.43
C ARG A 127 -2.46 -13.82 6.59
N GLU A 128 -3.23 -13.29 7.53
CA GLU A 128 -4.59 -13.75 7.83
C GLU A 128 -5.55 -13.41 6.69
N ARG A 129 -5.49 -12.20 6.14
CA ARG A 129 -6.35 -11.81 5.01
C ARG A 129 -6.11 -12.68 3.78
N ASN A 130 -4.89 -13.12 3.53
CA ASN A 130 -4.57 -14.00 2.42
C ASN A 130 -5.20 -15.39 2.52
N THR A 131 -5.61 -15.83 3.72
CA THR A 131 -6.38 -17.08 3.90
C THR A 131 -7.89 -16.88 3.81
N MET A 132 -8.36 -15.63 3.77
CA MET A 132 -9.79 -15.32 3.63
C MET A 132 -10.20 -15.29 2.15
N VAL A 133 -11.43 -15.74 1.88
CA VAL A 133 -12.08 -15.67 0.57
C VAL A 133 -13.30 -14.77 0.70
N GLY A 134 -13.34 -13.68 -0.05
CA GLY A 134 -14.47 -12.74 -0.03
C GLY A 134 -14.72 -12.00 1.30
N GLY A 135 -13.73 -11.97 2.20
CA GLY A 135 -13.88 -11.37 3.55
C GLY A 135 -14.34 -12.35 4.62
N HIS A 136 -14.57 -13.61 4.26
CA HIS A 136 -14.86 -14.69 5.19
C HIS A 136 -13.70 -15.67 5.25
N ARG A 137 -13.53 -16.33 6.41
CA ARG A 137 -12.66 -17.51 6.49
C ARG A 137 -13.36 -18.64 5.73
N GLY A 138 -13.02 -18.78 4.44
CA GLY A 138 -13.32 -20.01 3.71
C GLY A 138 -12.58 -21.14 4.42
N GLY A 139 -13.26 -22.25 4.71
CA GLY A 139 -12.73 -23.35 5.51
C GLY A 139 -11.57 -24.14 4.88
N SER A 140 -10.50 -23.47 4.46
CA SER A 140 -9.25 -24.09 4.02
C SER A 140 -8.18 -23.92 5.10
N VAL A 141 -7.98 -25.02 5.82
CA VAL A 141 -6.82 -25.45 6.63
C VAL A 141 -5.98 -24.33 7.27
N ALA A 142 -6.12 -24.22 8.59
CA ALA A 142 -5.07 -23.70 9.45
C ALA A 142 -3.80 -24.53 9.26
N ILE A 143 -2.78 -23.96 8.63
CA ILE A 143 -1.41 -24.35 8.93
C ILE A 143 -1.13 -23.81 10.33
N ALA A 144 -1.26 -24.68 11.32
CA ALA A 144 -0.77 -24.45 12.67
C ALA A 144 0.72 -24.13 12.56
N GLU A 145 1.11 -22.93 12.98
CA GLU A 145 2.52 -22.63 13.23
C GLU A 145 2.94 -23.46 14.45
N ASP A 146 3.80 -24.45 14.23
CA ASP A 146 4.55 -25.12 15.29
C ASP A 146 5.55 -24.10 15.87
N PRO A 147 5.44 -23.71 17.15
CA PRO A 147 6.27 -22.65 17.73
C PRO A 147 7.72 -23.09 18.04
N GLY A 148 8.22 -24.16 17.42
CA GLY A 148 9.46 -24.86 17.81
C GLY A 148 10.60 -24.91 16.79
N ARG A 149 10.76 -23.95 15.87
CA ARG A 149 11.94 -23.92 14.98
C ARG A 149 12.50 -22.52 14.70
N LEU A 150 13.11 -21.93 15.72
CA LEU A 150 14.55 -21.59 15.83
C LEU A 150 14.85 -21.23 17.29
#